data_AF-A0A7K2TVK5-F1
#
_entry.id   AF-A0A7K2TVK5-F1
#
_cell.length_a   1.000
_cell.length_b   1.000
_cell.length_c   1.000
_cell.angle_alpha   90.00
_cell.angle_beta   90.00
_cell.angle_gamma   90.00
#
_symmetry.space_group_name_H-M   'P 1'
#
loop_
_entity.id
_entity.type
_entity.pdbx_description
1 polymer ?
#
loop_
_entity_poly.entity_id
_entity_poly.type
_entity_poly.pdbx_seq_one_letter_code
_entity_poly.pdbx_strand_id
1 'polypeptide(L)'
;MSYAKNEAARSDTPAAGSHQAPSSDPSIGELVGEISEDLTQLVREEIELAKAEVKEEAAKAGKAGGMLAGSGYTMHLVVLFGSLAAVFGFAHVVDIAWAALIVTAIWLVVGAILFVTGRSRLRAVRVKPERTAETLKEDAKWVRNPTS
;
A
#
# COMPACT_ATOMS: atom_id res chain seq x y z
N MET A 1 54.58 46.60 42.42
CA MET A 1 53.44 47.37 41.85
C MET A 1 52.20 46.48 41.97
N SER A 2 51.36 46.47 43.01
CA SER A 2 50.83 47.49 43.93
C SER A 2 50.18 48.69 43.24
N TYR A 3 48.85 48.66 43.18
CA TYR A 3 47.81 49.71 43.29
C TYR A 3 46.48 48.99 42.97
N ALA A 4 45.64 48.55 43.91
CA ALA A 4 44.90 49.29 44.94
C ALA A 4 43.98 50.39 44.37
N LYS A 5 42.73 50.01 44.05
CA LYS A 5 41.52 50.85 43.87
C LYS A 5 40.35 49.88 43.61
N ASN A 6 39.20 49.83 44.28
CA ASN A 6 38.60 50.57 45.38
C ASN A 6 37.52 49.64 45.94
N GLU A 7 37.61 49.26 47.22
CA GLU A 7 36.47 48.66 47.92
C GLU A 7 36.30 49.43 49.22
N ALA A 8 35.46 50.45 49.17
CA ALA A 8 35.01 51.17 50.34
C ALA A 8 33.49 51.03 50.45
N ALA A 9 33.11 50.28 51.48
CA ALA A 9 31.96 50.51 52.35
C ALA A 9 30.53 50.34 51.78
N ARG A 10 30.03 49.12 52.01
CA ARG A 10 28.79 48.77 52.75
C ARG A 10 27.48 49.49 52.38
N SER A 11 26.48 48.68 52.10
CA SER A 11 25.26 48.68 52.92
C SER A 11 24.85 47.25 53.21
N ASP A 12 24.66 46.97 54.50
CA ASP A 12 24.27 45.68 55.05
C ASP A 12 22.74 45.50 55.02
N THR A 13 22.32 44.25 54.84
CA THR A 13 21.11 43.58 55.39
C THR A 13 19.74 43.71 54.65
N PRO A 14 18.76 42.81 54.89
CA PRO A 14 18.44 41.72 53.98
C PRO A 14 16.95 41.67 53.58
N ALA A 15 16.64 41.18 52.38
CA ALA A 15 15.30 40.70 52.04
C ALA A 15 15.48 39.30 51.42
N ALA A 16 15.41 38.23 52.21
CA ALA A 16 14.15 37.56 52.49
C ALA A 16 13.37 37.23 51.19
N GLY A 17 13.55 35.99 50.74
CA GLY A 17 12.49 35.20 50.12
C GLY A 17 11.93 35.69 48.78
N SER A 18 12.54 35.26 47.69
CA SER A 18 11.75 34.69 46.60
C SER A 18 12.05 33.20 46.51
N HIS A 19 11.52 32.45 47.48
CA HIS A 19 11.04 31.11 47.14
C HIS A 19 10.08 31.31 45.98
N GLN A 20 10.55 31.01 44.77
CA GLN A 20 9.68 30.87 43.63
C GLN A 20 8.63 29.84 44.05
N ALA A 21 7.39 30.32 44.07
CA ALA A 21 6.21 29.70 44.63
C ALA A 21 6.03 28.26 44.09
N PRO A 22 5.30 27.40 44.83
CA PRO A 22 5.31 25.97 44.63
C PRO A 22 4.94 25.62 43.19
N SER A 23 5.58 24.57 42.66
CA SER A 23 5.04 23.82 41.54
C SER A 23 3.60 23.45 41.87
N SER A 24 2.65 24.24 41.37
CA SER A 24 1.24 23.89 41.37
C SER A 24 1.14 22.59 40.59
N ASP A 25 0.77 21.50 41.26
CA ASP A 25 0.51 20.24 40.58
C ASP A 25 -0.50 20.51 39.45
N PRO A 26 -0.25 20.04 38.23
CA PRO A 26 -1.14 20.30 37.10
C PRO A 26 -2.56 19.88 37.45
N SER A 27 -3.52 20.73 37.14
CA SER A 27 -4.91 20.45 37.46
C SER A 27 -5.38 19.22 36.67
N ILE A 28 -6.32 18.45 37.22
CA ILE A 28 -6.87 17.26 36.54
C ILE A 28 -7.44 17.61 35.15
N GLY A 29 -7.96 18.83 34.97
CA GLY A 29 -8.45 19.30 33.66
C GLY A 29 -7.33 19.53 32.64
N GLU A 30 -6.14 19.93 33.10
CA GLU A 30 -4.97 20.20 32.25
C GLU A 30 -4.31 18.89 31.81
N LEU A 31 -4.20 17.91 32.73
CA LEU A 31 -3.74 16.55 32.42
C LEU A 31 -4.66 15.83 31.42
N VAL A 32 -5.98 15.98 31.56
CA VAL A 32 -6.95 15.38 30.61
C VAL A 32 -6.86 16.06 29.24
N GLY A 33 -6.58 17.36 29.19
CA GLY A 33 -6.33 18.10 27.94
C GLY A 33 -5.09 17.58 27.21
N GLU A 34 -3.98 17.44 27.94
CA GLU A 34 -2.70 16.94 27.41
C GLU A 34 -2.83 15.50 26.87
N ILE A 35 -3.47 14.60 27.62
CA ILE A 35 -3.75 13.23 27.16
C ILE A 35 -4.64 13.22 25.91
N SER A 36 -5.64 14.11 25.83
CA SER A 36 -6.54 14.19 24.66
C SER A 36 -5.80 14.67 23.41
N GLU A 37 -4.85 15.58 23.59
CA GLU A 37 -3.99 16.11 22.52
C GLU A 37 -3.01 15.04 22.03
N ASP A 38 -2.38 14.30 22.95
CA ASP A 38 -1.49 13.17 22.65
C ASP A 38 -2.21 12.05 21.88
N LEU A 39 -3.44 11.71 22.30
CA LEU A 39 -4.26 10.71 21.60
C LEU A 39 -4.64 11.18 20.19
N THR A 40 -4.97 12.47 20.03
CA THR A 40 -5.29 13.06 18.72
C THR A 40 -4.06 13.03 17.81
N GLN A 41 -2.87 13.30 18.36
CA GLN A 41 -1.61 13.21 17.64
C GLN A 41 -1.32 11.76 17.20
N LEU A 42 -1.46 10.79 18.09
CA LEU A 42 -1.24 9.38 17.77
C LEU A 42 -2.16 8.88 16.65
N VAL A 43 -3.46 9.22 16.70
CA VAL A 43 -4.42 8.85 15.65
C VAL A 43 -4.00 9.45 14.31
N ARG A 44 -3.52 10.70 14.30
CA ARG A 44 -3.04 11.35 13.08
C ARG A 44 -1.79 10.66 12.54
N GLU A 45 -0.86 10.29 13.41
CA GLU A 45 0.36 9.56 13.04
C GLU A 45 0.05 8.18 12.45
N GLU A 46 -0.86 7.42 13.07
CA GLU A 46 -1.30 6.12 12.57
C GLU A 46 -1.95 6.23 11.18
N ILE A 47 -2.74 7.29 10.95
CA ILE A 47 -3.30 7.58 9.63
C ILE A 47 -2.20 7.88 8.61
N GLU A 48 -1.19 8.69 8.97
CA GLU A 48 -0.07 9.00 8.07
C GLU A 48 0.79 7.76 7.80
N LEU A 49 1.00 6.90 8.79
CA LEU A 49 1.67 5.62 8.62
C LEU A 49 0.88 4.69 7.69
N ALA A 50 -0.41 4.51 7.93
CA ALA A 50 -1.28 3.70 7.08
C ALA A 50 -1.31 4.21 5.63
N LYS A 51 -1.33 5.53 5.44
CA LYS A 51 -1.19 6.13 4.10
C LYS A 51 0.16 5.80 3.47
N ALA A 52 1.25 5.87 4.23
CA ALA A 52 2.59 5.55 3.74
C ALA A 52 2.70 4.07 3.34
N GLU A 53 2.18 3.15 4.17
CA GLU A 53 2.16 1.71 3.90
C GLU A 53 1.31 1.40 2.66
N VAL A 54 0.10 1.96 2.56
CA VAL A 54 -0.75 1.79 1.35
C VAL A 54 -0.05 2.31 0.10
N LYS A 55 0.65 3.45 0.18
CA LYS A 55 1.42 3.99 -0.95
C LYS A 55 2.57 3.08 -1.36
N GLU A 56 3.29 2.52 -0.38
CA GLU A 56 4.38 1.58 -0.63
C GLU A 56 3.85 0.29 -1.28
N GLU A 57 2.80 -0.29 -0.73
CA GLU A 57 2.16 -1.50 -1.27
C GLU A 57 1.57 -1.25 -2.66
N ALA A 58 0.94 -0.10 -2.89
CA ALA A 58 0.47 0.30 -4.21
C ALA A 58 1.62 0.45 -5.22
N ALA A 59 2.77 1.00 -4.81
CA ALA A 59 3.93 1.11 -5.68
C ALA A 59 4.54 -0.27 -6.01
N LYS A 60 4.65 -1.17 -5.02
CA LYS A 60 5.08 -2.55 -5.23
C LYS A 60 4.14 -3.29 -6.18
N ALA A 61 2.83 -3.23 -5.92
CA ALA A 61 1.80 -3.82 -6.77
C ALA A 61 1.81 -3.22 -8.18
N GLY A 62 1.99 -1.90 -8.31
CA GLY A 62 2.11 -1.20 -9.59
C GLY A 62 3.33 -1.64 -10.38
N LYS A 63 4.50 -1.77 -9.73
CA LYS A 63 5.72 -2.29 -10.37
C LYS A 63 5.54 -3.74 -10.80
N ALA A 64 4.99 -4.59 -9.94
CA ALA A 64 4.72 -5.99 -10.26
C ALA A 64 3.73 -6.12 -11.43
N GLY A 65 2.62 -5.38 -11.38
CA GLY A 65 1.63 -5.32 -12.46
C GLY A 65 2.22 -4.81 -13.77
N GLY A 66 3.07 -3.77 -13.71
CA GLY A 66 3.79 -3.25 -14.87
C GLY A 66 4.77 -4.26 -15.47
N MET A 67 5.54 -4.98 -14.65
CA MET A 67 6.43 -6.05 -15.11
C MET A 67 5.64 -7.21 -15.74
N LEU A 68 4.51 -7.61 -15.15
CA LEU A 68 3.65 -8.64 -15.71
C LEU A 68 3.07 -8.21 -17.06
N ALA A 69 2.52 -7.00 -17.16
CA ALA A 69 2.01 -6.45 -18.41
C ALA A 69 3.12 -6.37 -19.49
N GLY A 70 4.29 -5.86 -19.13
CA GLY A 70 5.46 -5.81 -20.01
C GLY A 70 5.88 -7.19 -20.49
N SER A 71 5.98 -8.17 -19.58
CA SER A 71 6.33 -9.55 -19.93
C SER A 71 5.30 -10.20 -20.86
N GLY A 72 4.01 -9.93 -20.66
CA GLY A 72 2.94 -10.41 -21.54
C GLY A 72 3.09 -9.86 -22.96
N TYR A 73 3.37 -8.56 -23.09
CA TYR A 73 3.63 -7.94 -24.39
C TYR A 73 4.90 -8.48 -25.06
N THR A 74 6.00 -8.60 -24.32
CA THR A 74 7.25 -9.18 -24.85
C THR A 74 7.04 -10.62 -25.31
N MET A 75 6.35 -11.46 -24.53
CA MET A 75 6.04 -12.83 -24.93
C MET A 75 5.12 -12.89 -26.15
N HIS A 76 4.17 -11.96 -26.28
CA HIS A 76 3.35 -11.84 -27.48
C HIS A 76 4.21 -11.56 -28.72
N LEU A 77 5.19 -10.66 -28.63
CA LEU A 77 6.13 -10.40 -29.73
C LEU A 77 7.02 -11.60 -30.05
N VAL A 78 7.52 -12.32 -29.03
CA VAL A 78 8.29 -13.56 -29.24
C VAL A 78 7.47 -14.58 -30.01
N VAL A 79 6.20 -14.76 -29.64
CA VAL A 79 5.26 -15.64 -30.35
C VAL A 79 5.05 -15.18 -31.80
N LEU A 80 4.84 -13.88 -32.03
CA LEU A 80 4.63 -13.32 -33.37
C LEU A 80 5.86 -13.54 -34.27
N PHE A 81 7.04 -13.08 -33.84
CA PHE A 81 8.27 -13.23 -34.63
C PHE A 81 8.71 -14.68 -34.74
N GLY A 82 8.53 -15.49 -33.69
CA GLY A 82 8.76 -16.93 -33.73
C GLY A 82 7.87 -17.64 -34.75
N SER A 83 6.62 -17.20 -34.89
CA SER A 83 5.70 -17.73 -35.91
C SER A 83 6.16 -17.38 -37.33
N LEU A 84 6.57 -16.14 -37.57
CA LEU A 84 7.15 -15.74 -38.86
C LEU A 84 8.42 -16.54 -39.17
N ALA A 85 9.32 -16.69 -38.20
CA ALA A 85 10.52 -17.49 -38.34
C ALA A 85 10.19 -18.96 -38.66
N ALA A 86 9.17 -19.54 -38.02
CA ALA A 86 8.72 -20.90 -38.33
C ALA A 86 8.17 -21.03 -39.75
N VAL A 87 7.38 -20.06 -40.22
CA VAL A 87 6.87 -20.04 -41.60
C VAL A 87 8.01 -19.98 -42.61
N PHE A 88 8.94 -19.03 -42.43
CA PHE A 88 10.09 -18.92 -43.33
C PHE A 88 11.02 -20.13 -43.25
N GLY A 89 11.20 -20.71 -42.06
CA GLY A 89 11.97 -21.94 -41.89
C GLY A 89 11.36 -23.12 -42.65
N PHE A 90 10.04 -23.32 -42.55
CA PHE A 90 9.33 -24.37 -43.29
C PHE A 90 9.22 -24.09 -44.78
N ALA A 91 9.29 -22.84 -45.22
CA ALA A 91 9.30 -22.49 -46.64
C ALA A 91 10.50 -23.09 -47.41
N HIS A 92 11.53 -23.58 -46.71
CA HIS A 92 12.64 -24.34 -47.32
C HIS A 92 12.30 -25.80 -47.62
N VAL A 93 11.21 -26.34 -47.06
CA VAL A 93 10.80 -27.75 -47.19
C VAL A 93 9.48 -27.88 -47.94
N VAL A 94 8.57 -26.94 -47.73
CA VAL A 94 7.25 -26.88 -48.38
C VAL A 94 6.99 -25.48 -48.94
N ASP A 95 6.01 -25.35 -49.82
CA ASP A 95 5.59 -24.02 -50.29
C ASP A 95 5.12 -23.13 -49.13
N ILE A 96 5.40 -21.83 -49.23
CA ILE A 96 5.19 -20.86 -48.15
C ILE A 96 3.73 -20.76 -47.71
N ALA A 97 2.76 -20.98 -48.61
CA ALA A 97 1.34 -20.99 -48.25
C ALA A 97 1.02 -22.17 -47.33
N TRP A 98 1.58 -23.35 -47.63
CA TRP A 98 1.41 -24.53 -46.79
C TRP A 98 2.15 -24.41 -45.45
N ALA A 99 3.33 -23.81 -45.43
CA ALA A 99 4.05 -23.48 -44.20
C ALA A 99 3.20 -22.57 -43.29
N ALA A 100 2.63 -21.50 -43.85
CA ALA A 100 1.75 -20.59 -43.13
C ALA A 100 0.49 -21.27 -42.60
N LEU A 101 -0.14 -22.16 -43.39
CA LEU A 101 -1.30 -22.93 -42.96
C LEU A 101 -0.97 -23.88 -41.80
N ILE A 102 0.18 -24.56 -41.83
CA ILE A 102 0.61 -25.45 -40.74
C ILE A 102 0.80 -24.66 -39.45
N VAL A 103 1.54 -23.55 -39.49
CA VAL A 103 1.76 -22.71 -38.29
C VAL A 103 0.44 -22.15 -37.76
N THR A 104 -0.47 -21.75 -38.66
CA THR A 104 -1.81 -21.28 -38.29
C THR A 104 -2.63 -22.39 -37.62
N ALA A 105 -2.59 -23.62 -38.14
CA ALA A 105 -3.28 -24.76 -37.55
C ALA A 105 -2.77 -25.08 -36.14
N ILE A 106 -1.45 -24.97 -35.91
CA ILE A 106 -0.85 -25.12 -34.58
C ILE A 106 -1.43 -24.07 -33.61
N TRP A 107 -1.47 -22.79 -34.01
CA TRP A 107 -2.05 -21.74 -33.18
C TRP A 107 -3.55 -21.92 -32.93
N LEU A 108 -4.30 -22.45 -33.89
CA LEU A 108 -5.71 -22.77 -33.72
C LEU A 108 -5.91 -23.81 -32.62
N VAL A 109 -5.09 -24.87 -32.60
CA VAL A 109 -5.14 -25.91 -31.56
C VAL A 109 -4.76 -25.34 -30.19
N VAL A 110 -3.67 -24.58 -30.11
CA VAL A 110 -3.24 -23.92 -28.86
C VAL A 110 -4.34 -22.99 -28.33
N GLY A 111 -4.91 -22.17 -29.22
CA GLY A 111 -6.00 -21.24 -28.90
C GLY A 111 -7.25 -21.96 -28.41
N ALA A 112 -7.64 -23.06 -29.04
CA ALA A 112 -8.78 -23.88 -28.60
C ALA A 112 -8.57 -24.44 -27.18
N ILE A 113 -7.39 -24.98 -26.89
CA ILE A 113 -7.05 -25.51 -25.55
C ILE A 113 -7.09 -24.39 -24.50
N LEU A 114 -6.48 -23.24 -24.80
CA LEU A 114 -6.47 -22.07 -23.92
C LEU A 114 -7.89 -21.56 -23.67
N PHE A 115 -8.71 -21.46 -24.71
CA PHE A 115 -10.11 -21.01 -24.59
C PHE A 115 -10.92 -21.95 -23.69
N VAL A 116 -10.86 -23.26 -23.92
CA VAL A 116 -11.60 -24.25 -23.10
C VAL A 116 -11.14 -24.21 -21.65
N THR A 117 -9.82 -24.22 -21.42
CA THR A 117 -9.24 -24.22 -20.07
C THR A 117 -9.54 -22.92 -19.34
N GLY A 118 -9.33 -21.77 -20.00
CA GLY A 118 -9.62 -20.46 -19.46
C GLY A 118 -11.11 -20.28 -19.15
N ARG A 119 -11.98 -20.70 -20.06
CA ARG A 119 -13.43 -20.68 -19.86
C ARG A 119 -13.86 -21.53 -18.66
N SER A 120 -13.26 -22.72 -18.50
CA SER A 120 -13.52 -23.60 -17.36
C SER A 120 -13.09 -22.96 -16.04
N ARG A 121 -11.86 -22.43 -15.98
CA ARG A 121 -11.35 -21.74 -14.80
C ARG A 121 -12.19 -20.53 -14.41
N LEU A 122 -12.60 -19.72 -15.39
CA LEU A 122 -13.48 -18.57 -15.14
C LEU A 122 -14.86 -18.98 -14.60
N ARG A 123 -15.40 -20.15 -14.97
CA ARG A 123 -16.65 -20.66 -14.36
C ARG A 123 -16.46 -21.08 -12.90
N ALA A 124 -15.27 -21.51 -12.53
CA ALA A 124 -14.96 -21.97 -11.18
C ALA A 124 -14.70 -20.81 -10.20
N VAL A 125 -14.36 -19.61 -10.69
CA VAL A 125 -14.17 -18.43 -9.84
C VAL A 125 -15.53 -17.95 -9.30
N ARG A 126 -15.80 -18.20 -8.01
CA ARG A 126 -16.90 -17.58 -7.28
C ARG A 126 -16.44 -16.23 -6.74
N VAL A 127 -16.81 -15.14 -7.41
CA VAL A 127 -16.48 -13.76 -7.02
C VAL A 127 -17.35 -13.23 -5.87
N LYS A 128 -18.36 -14.00 -5.42
CA LYS A 128 -19.14 -13.62 -4.24
C LYS A 128 -18.40 -14.05 -2.97
N PRO A 129 -17.94 -13.14 -2.11
CA PRO A 129 -17.61 -13.48 -0.75
C PRO A 129 -18.93 -13.78 -0.02
N GLU A 130 -19.41 -15.02 -0.17
CA GLU A 130 -20.69 -15.47 0.39
C GLU A 130 -20.72 -15.22 1.91
N ARG A 131 -19.59 -15.44 2.58
CA ARG A 131 -19.43 -15.21 4.03
C ARG A 131 -19.47 -13.73 4.42
N THR A 132 -18.69 -12.88 3.75
CA THR A 132 -18.64 -11.44 4.07
C THR A 132 -19.96 -10.74 3.76
N ALA A 133 -20.64 -11.14 2.69
CA ALA A 133 -21.95 -10.59 2.35
C ALA A 133 -23.05 -11.02 3.33
N GLU A 134 -22.94 -12.21 3.95
CA GLU A 134 -23.86 -12.65 5.00
C GLU A 134 -23.61 -11.92 6.31
N THR A 135 -22.35 -11.82 6.76
CA THR A 135 -21.99 -11.09 7.99
C THR A 135 -22.41 -9.62 7.90
N LEU A 136 -22.14 -8.93 6.78
CA LEU A 136 -22.57 -7.54 6.59
C LEU A 136 -24.10 -7.36 6.58
N LYS A 137 -24.86 -8.37 6.14
CA LYS A 137 -26.33 -8.35 6.22
C LYS A 137 -26.84 -8.58 7.63
N GLU A 138 -26.17 -9.44 8.39
CA GLU A 138 -26.49 -9.74 9.78
C GLU A 138 -26.20 -8.54 10.69
N ASP A 139 -25.03 -7.90 10.51
CA ASP A 139 -24.64 -6.66 11.19
C ASP A 139 -25.62 -5.52 10.88
N ALA A 140 -25.98 -5.34 9.60
CA ALA A 140 -26.97 -4.34 9.20
C ALA A 140 -28.37 -4.64 9.77
N LYS A 141 -28.72 -5.91 9.96
CA LYS A 141 -30.00 -6.33 10.56
C LYS A 141 -30.04 -6.04 12.06
N TRP A 142 -28.91 -6.23 12.77
CA TRP A 142 -28.77 -5.88 14.18
C TRP A 142 -28.90 -4.38 14.43
N VAL A 143 -28.28 -3.55 13.58
CA VAL A 143 -28.38 -2.07 13.68
C VAL A 143 -29.80 -1.56 13.38
N ARG A 144 -30.56 -2.25 12.52
CA ARG A 144 -31.94 -1.86 12.19
C ARG A 144 -32.96 -2.22 13.26
N ASN A 145 -32.73 -3.30 14.01
CA ASN A 145 -33.63 -3.76 15.07
C ASN A 145 -32.82 -3.99 16.36
N PRO A 146 -32.39 -2.93 17.05
CA PRO A 146 -31.81 -3.08 18.39
C PRO A 146 -32.94 -3.55 19.31
N THR A 147 -32.97 -4.85 19.61
CA THR A 147 -33.85 -5.39 20.65
C THR A 147 -33.37 -4.85 21.99
N SER A 148 -34.24 -4.09 22.67
CA SER A 148 -34.09 -3.66 24.07
C SER A 148 -34.58 -4.76 25.02
#